data_AF-A0A9W8D1A8-F1
#
_entry.id   AF-A0A9W8D1A8-F1
#
_cell.length_a   1.000
_cell.length_b   1.000
_cell.length_c   1.000
_cell.angle_alpha   90.00
_cell.angle_beta   90.00
_cell.angle_gamma   90.00
#
_symmetry.space_group_name_H-M   'P 1'
#
loop_
_entity.id
_entity.type
_entity.pdbx_description
1 polymer ?
#
loop_
_entity_poly.entity_id
_entity_poly.type
_entity_poly.pdbx_seq_one_letter_code
_entity_poly.pdbx_strand_id
1 'polypeptide(L)'
;MYADRPVPASLLKHQSLHGEGLSGALHTREFERIVTTIGFAQPRVLAITQVDVYDPQLKELVGDIKYYSITYRLFKVRESAESAGYVTYLGTIAGHEDKYVLDVDNTFEKGVRVSVSGSTGSVLSDSWLAPFFNIEKPGSPQDKAADISSAETLMKATTGCSANVCR
;
A
#
# COMPACT_ATOMS: atom_id res chain seq x y z
N MET A 1 -0.02 -8.06 -10.48
CA MET A 1 0.76 -7.17 -11.37
C MET A 1 -0.01 -5.88 -11.55
N TYR A 2 0.67 -4.74 -11.47
CA TYR A 2 0.10 -3.41 -11.68
C TYR A 2 0.99 -2.59 -12.61
N ALA A 3 0.46 -1.53 -13.20
CA ALA A 3 1.19 -0.64 -14.10
C ALA A 3 1.21 0.80 -13.57
N ASP A 4 2.27 1.55 -13.90
CA ASP A 4 2.38 2.99 -13.60
C ASP A 4 1.42 3.86 -14.42
N ARG A 5 0.88 3.32 -15.52
CA ARG A 5 -0.03 3.98 -16.44
C ARG A 5 -1.02 2.99 -17.07
N PRO A 6 -2.10 3.46 -17.73
CA PRO A 6 -3.03 2.58 -18.42
C PRO A 6 -2.34 1.73 -19.49
N VAL A 7 -2.56 0.41 -19.46
CA VAL A 7 -2.10 -0.51 -20.51
C VAL A 7 -3.02 -0.36 -21.73
N PRO A 8 -2.49 -0.06 -22.94
CA PRO A 8 -3.29 0.09 -24.14
C PRO A 8 -4.09 -1.18 -24.48
N ALA A 9 -5.32 -1.00 -24.98
CA ALA A 9 -6.19 -2.12 -25.34
C ALA A 9 -5.62 -3.00 -26.47
N SER A 10 -4.72 -2.47 -27.29
CA SER A 10 -3.98 -3.24 -28.31
C SER A 10 -3.12 -4.34 -27.70
N LEU A 11 -2.56 -4.11 -26.50
CA LEU A 11 -1.69 -5.07 -25.81
C LEU A 11 -2.47 -6.19 -25.10
N LEU A 12 -3.76 -5.98 -24.81
CA LEU A 12 -4.62 -6.98 -24.14
C LEU A 12 -4.72 -8.30 -24.90
N LYS A 13 -4.68 -8.24 -26.23
CA LYS A 13 -4.80 -9.42 -27.11
C LYS A 13 -3.47 -10.12 -27.36
N HIS A 14 -2.35 -9.58 -26.90
CA HIS A 14 -1.03 -10.15 -27.14
C HIS A 14 -0.80 -11.36 -26.22
N GLN A 15 -0.75 -12.56 -26.80
CA GLN A 15 -0.73 -13.83 -26.06
C GLN A 15 0.45 -13.94 -25.09
N SER A 16 1.65 -13.51 -25.49
CA SER A 16 2.83 -13.55 -24.62
C SER A 16 2.74 -12.57 -23.45
N LEU A 17 2.20 -11.36 -23.66
CA LEU A 17 2.03 -10.38 -22.57
C LEU A 17 0.96 -10.83 -21.57
N HIS A 18 -0.04 -11.57 -22.06
CA HIS A 18 -1.07 -12.16 -21.23
C HIS A 18 -0.51 -13.32 -20.39
N GLY A 19 0.33 -14.17 -20.98
CA GLY A 19 1.03 -15.25 -20.26
C GLY A 19 1.88 -14.73 -19.10
N GLU A 20 2.54 -13.58 -19.29
CA GLU A 20 3.34 -12.90 -18.25
C GLU A 20 2.49 -12.05 -17.28
N GLY A 21 1.17 -11.97 -17.47
CA GLY A 21 0.28 -11.15 -16.64
C GLY A 21 0.49 -9.64 -16.78
N LEU A 22 1.21 -9.18 -17.81
CA LEU A 22 1.51 -7.77 -18.08
C LEU A 22 0.37 -7.08 -18.82
N SER A 23 -0.28 -7.78 -19.76
CA SER A 23 -1.34 -7.18 -20.57
C SER A 23 -2.57 -6.79 -19.75
N GLY A 24 -2.90 -7.59 -18.74
CA GLY A 24 -4.03 -7.34 -17.83
C GLY A 24 -3.69 -6.48 -16.61
N ALA A 25 -2.46 -5.95 -16.51
CA ALA A 25 -2.06 -5.16 -15.36
C ALA A 25 -2.85 -3.85 -15.29
N LEU A 26 -3.55 -3.63 -14.18
CA LEU A 26 -4.32 -2.42 -13.98
C LEU A 26 -3.41 -1.27 -13.56
N HIS A 27 -3.70 -0.07 -14.05
CA HIS A 27 -3.08 1.16 -13.55
C HIS A 27 -3.40 1.31 -12.05
N THR A 28 -2.38 1.55 -11.22
CA THR A 28 -2.54 1.59 -9.75
C THR A 28 -3.62 2.57 -9.29
N ARG A 29 -3.66 3.79 -9.84
CA ARG A 29 -4.68 4.79 -9.47
C ARG A 29 -6.10 4.33 -9.79
N GLU A 30 -6.27 3.61 -10.90
CA GLU A 30 -7.58 3.07 -11.26
C GLU A 30 -8.00 1.93 -10.34
N PHE A 31 -7.05 1.05 -9.97
CA PHE A 31 -7.28 0.03 -8.95
C PHE A 31 -7.71 0.65 -7.62
N GLU A 32 -6.96 1.62 -7.10
CA GLU A 32 -7.25 2.29 -5.82
C GLU A 32 -8.63 2.98 -5.85
N ARG A 33 -8.98 3.60 -6.98
CA ARG A 33 -10.31 4.21 -7.20
C ARG A 33 -11.42 3.17 -7.19
N ILE A 34 -11.26 2.03 -7.88
CA ILE A 34 -12.26 0.95 -7.91
C ILE A 34 -12.47 0.42 -6.49
N VAL A 35 -11.40 0.14 -5.76
CA VAL A 35 -11.46 -0.43 -4.41
C VAL A 35 -12.18 0.48 -3.43
N THR A 36 -11.91 1.78 -3.47
CA THR A 36 -12.63 2.76 -2.64
C THR A 36 -14.10 2.90 -3.08
N THR A 37 -14.38 2.88 -4.39
CA THR A 37 -15.75 2.95 -4.93
C THR A 37 -16.63 1.77 -4.47
N ILE A 38 -16.07 0.57 -4.36
CA ILE A 38 -16.81 -0.61 -3.89
C ILE A 38 -16.92 -0.71 -2.36
N GLY A 39 -16.40 0.28 -1.63
CA GLY A 39 -16.61 0.45 -0.19
C GLY A 39 -15.55 -0.16 0.72
N PHE A 40 -14.33 -0.42 0.22
CA PHE A 40 -13.18 -0.63 1.10
C PHE A 40 -12.62 0.72 1.57
N ALA A 41 -11.98 0.71 2.74
CA ALA A 41 -11.11 1.79 3.19
C ALA A 41 -9.96 2.03 2.19
N GLN A 42 -9.26 3.16 2.34
CA GLN A 42 -8.12 3.50 1.51
C GLN A 42 -7.12 2.31 1.43
N PRO A 43 -6.80 1.80 0.22
CA PRO A 43 -5.89 0.69 0.04
C PRO A 43 -4.52 0.97 0.65
N ARG A 44 -3.97 0.00 1.38
CA ARG A 44 -2.67 0.12 2.03
C ARG A 44 -1.63 -0.71 1.28
N VAL A 45 -0.47 -0.14 0.98
CA VAL A 45 0.63 -0.86 0.33
C VAL A 45 1.53 -1.48 1.40
N LEU A 46 1.61 -2.82 1.42
CA LEU A 46 2.51 -3.54 2.32
C LEU A 46 3.92 -3.68 1.71
N ALA A 47 3.97 -3.93 0.41
CA ALA A 47 5.22 -4.10 -0.33
C ALA A 47 5.02 -3.71 -1.80
N ILE A 48 6.08 -3.21 -2.41
CA ILE A 48 6.12 -2.83 -3.82
C ILE A 48 7.50 -3.14 -4.41
N THR A 49 7.52 -3.71 -5.61
CA THR A 49 8.76 -3.99 -6.35
C THR A 49 8.53 -3.77 -7.83
N GLN A 50 9.44 -3.05 -8.50
CA GLN A 50 9.41 -2.90 -9.95
C GLN A 50 9.72 -4.25 -10.62
N VAL A 51 8.97 -4.57 -11.67
CA VAL A 51 9.17 -5.76 -12.49
C VAL A 51 9.74 -5.33 -13.84
N ASP A 52 10.95 -5.77 -14.13
CA ASP A 52 11.62 -5.47 -15.38
C ASP A 52 11.18 -6.45 -16.48
N VAL A 53 10.91 -5.90 -17.66
CA VAL A 53 10.62 -6.67 -18.87
C VAL A 53 11.93 -6.92 -19.62
N TYR A 54 12.42 -8.16 -19.58
CA TYR A 54 13.71 -8.53 -20.16
C TYR A 54 13.64 -8.92 -21.64
N ASP A 55 12.51 -9.48 -22.08
CA ASP A 55 12.32 -9.87 -23.49
C ASP A 55 12.32 -8.61 -24.38
N PRO A 56 13.25 -8.48 -25.35
CA PRO A 56 13.35 -7.28 -26.19
C PRO A 56 12.09 -7.01 -27.03
N GLN A 57 11.42 -8.06 -27.51
CA GLN A 57 10.20 -7.92 -28.31
C GLN A 57 9.05 -7.42 -27.44
N LEU A 58 8.92 -7.95 -26.21
CA LEU A 58 7.92 -7.46 -25.27
C LEU A 58 8.23 -6.04 -24.81
N LYS A 59 9.51 -5.71 -24.61
CA LYS A 59 9.96 -4.38 -24.22
C LYS A 59 9.62 -3.33 -25.27
N GLU A 60 9.80 -3.65 -26.55
CA GLU A 60 9.39 -2.78 -27.66
C GLU A 60 7.86 -2.57 -27.68
N LEU A 61 7.09 -3.62 -27.42
CA LEU A 61 5.62 -3.56 -27.38
C LEU A 61 5.07 -2.74 -26.21
N VAL A 62 5.61 -2.90 -25.01
CA VAL A 62 5.14 -2.19 -23.81
C VAL A 62 5.67 -0.76 -23.73
N GLY A 63 6.74 -0.44 -24.45
CA GLY A 63 7.35 0.88 -24.46
C GLY A 63 7.76 1.34 -23.07
N ASP A 64 7.29 2.52 -22.66
CA ASP A 64 7.64 3.14 -21.37
C ASP A 64 6.76 2.70 -20.18
N ILE A 65 5.88 1.71 -20.36
CA ILE A 65 5.04 1.20 -19.26
C ILE A 65 5.95 0.49 -18.26
N LYS A 66 5.87 0.91 -17.00
CA LYS A 66 6.56 0.24 -15.89
C LYS A 66 5.59 -0.63 -15.14
N TYR A 67 6.00 -1.87 -14.86
CA TYR A 67 5.20 -2.85 -14.14
C TYR A 67 5.69 -3.05 -12.72
N TYR A 68 4.77 -3.39 -11.83
CA TYR A 68 5.05 -3.54 -10.40
C TYR A 68 4.32 -4.74 -9.82
N SER A 69 5.01 -5.48 -8.97
CA SER A 69 4.41 -6.39 -8.01
C SER A 69 4.07 -5.58 -6.75
N ILE A 70 2.78 -5.45 -6.44
CA ILE A 70 2.31 -4.70 -5.27
C ILE A 70 1.46 -5.62 -4.41
N THR A 71 1.76 -5.67 -3.12
CA THR A 71 0.95 -6.34 -2.12
C THR A 71 0.10 -5.31 -1.41
N TYR A 72 -1.19 -5.27 -1.72
CA TYR A 72 -2.17 -4.43 -1.03
C TYR A 72 -2.81 -5.14 0.15
N ARG A 73 -3.20 -4.35 1.16
CA ARG A 73 -4.13 -4.74 2.22
C ARG A 73 -5.39 -3.90 2.13
N LEU A 74 -6.53 -4.57 2.03
CA LEU A 74 -7.84 -3.94 1.89
C LEU A 74 -8.68 -4.25 3.13
N PHE A 75 -9.09 -3.21 3.85
CA PHE A 75 -9.92 -3.34 5.05
C PHE A 75 -11.34 -2.86 4.74
N LYS A 76 -12.33 -3.63 5.18
CA LYS A 76 -13.75 -3.23 5.09
C LYS A 76 -14.18 -2.58 6.40
N VAL A 77 -13.77 -1.32 6.57
CA VAL A 77 -14.07 -0.49 7.75
C VAL A 77 -14.52 0.90 7.28
N ARG A 78 -15.24 1.63 8.13
CA ARG A 78 -15.57 3.04 7.87
C ARG A 78 -14.45 3.91 8.42
N GLU A 79 -13.80 4.69 7.56
CA GLU A 79 -12.71 5.56 7.97
C GLU A 79 -13.24 6.85 8.61
N SER A 80 -12.65 7.26 9.72
CA SER A 80 -12.87 8.56 10.33
C SER A 80 -11.84 9.57 9.84
N ALA A 81 -12.27 10.81 9.56
CA ALA A 81 -11.38 11.93 9.29
C ALA A 81 -10.75 12.52 10.57
N GLU A 82 -11.28 12.17 11.74
CA GLU A 82 -10.77 12.63 13.04
C GLU A 82 -9.56 11.78 13.46
N SER A 83 -8.51 12.41 14.02
CA SER A 83 -7.36 11.67 14.53
C SER A 83 -7.81 10.63 15.56
N ALA A 84 -7.40 9.38 15.39
CA ALA A 84 -7.75 8.33 16.35
C ALA A 84 -7.01 8.45 17.70
N GLY A 85 -6.04 9.37 17.78
CA GLY A 85 -5.25 9.64 18.96
C GLY A 85 -3.94 8.84 18.93
N TYR A 86 -3.68 8.10 20.01
CA TYR A 86 -2.48 7.29 20.15
C TYR A 86 -2.81 5.81 20.17
N VAL A 87 -1.93 5.01 19.60
CA VAL A 87 -2.01 3.55 19.62
C VAL A 87 -0.74 2.95 20.18
N THR A 88 -0.87 1.82 20.86
CA THR A 88 0.26 1.02 21.36
C THR A 88 0.04 -0.43 20.95
N TYR A 89 1.00 -1.01 20.23
CA TYR A 89 0.96 -2.43 19.88
C TYR A 89 1.31 -3.31 21.09
N LEU A 90 0.50 -4.33 21.35
CA LEU A 90 0.64 -5.18 22.54
C LEU A 90 1.68 -6.29 22.37
N GLY A 91 2.11 -6.61 21.15
CA GLY A 91 3.06 -7.70 20.90
C GLY A 91 2.46 -9.09 21.11
N THR A 92 1.15 -9.23 20.88
CA THR A 92 0.37 -10.46 21.15
C THR A 92 -0.05 -11.21 19.89
N ILE A 93 0.40 -10.78 18.71
CA ILE A 93 0.26 -11.54 17.45
C ILE A 93 1.45 -12.51 17.36
N ALA A 94 1.16 -13.81 17.24
CA ALA A 94 2.20 -14.84 17.12
C ALA A 94 3.07 -14.62 15.88
N GLY A 95 4.40 -14.69 16.06
CA GLY A 95 5.40 -14.43 15.01
C GLY A 95 5.64 -12.94 14.71
N HIS A 96 4.97 -12.04 15.45
CA HIS A 96 5.09 -10.60 15.34
C HIS A 96 5.20 -9.95 16.72
N GLU A 97 5.83 -10.63 17.68
CA GLU A 97 5.86 -10.20 19.08
C GLU A 97 6.55 -8.84 19.26
N ASP A 98 7.63 -8.59 18.52
CA ASP A 98 8.42 -7.36 18.66
C ASP A 98 7.80 -6.16 17.95
N LYS A 99 7.22 -6.37 16.75
CA LYS A 99 6.59 -5.31 15.96
C LYS A 99 5.56 -5.84 14.98
N TYR A 100 4.62 -4.97 14.61
CA TYR A 100 3.65 -5.22 13.56
C TYR A 100 3.78 -4.20 12.43
N VAL A 101 3.95 -4.68 11.20
CA VAL A 101 3.96 -3.84 9.98
C VAL A 101 2.56 -3.88 9.38
N LEU A 102 1.84 -2.76 9.48
CA LEU A 102 0.53 -2.63 8.86
C LEU A 102 0.67 -2.40 7.35
N ASP A 103 1.55 -1.46 6.99
CA ASP A 103 1.88 -1.03 5.64
C ASP A 103 3.25 -0.30 5.64
N VAL A 104 3.65 0.24 4.49
CA VAL A 104 4.95 0.94 4.33
C VAL A 104 5.12 2.18 5.21
N ASP A 105 4.03 2.83 5.61
CA ASP A 105 4.08 4.06 6.43
C ASP A 105 3.89 3.76 7.93
N ASN A 106 3.28 2.62 8.26
CA ASN A 106 2.82 2.30 9.61
C ASN A 106 3.46 1.00 10.13
N THR A 107 4.53 1.15 10.90
CA THR A 107 5.16 0.07 11.68
C THR A 107 5.04 0.38 13.18
N PHE A 108 4.59 -0.60 13.95
CA PHE A 108 4.31 -0.47 15.37
C PHE A 108 5.21 -1.39 16.19
N GLU A 109 6.18 -0.83 16.89
CA GLU A 109 7.01 -1.52 17.87
C GLU A 109 6.20 -1.83 19.15
N LYS A 110 6.42 -2.98 19.77
CA LYS A 110 5.72 -3.42 20.98
C LYS A 110 5.91 -2.40 22.11
N GLY A 111 4.81 -2.01 22.75
CA GLY A 111 4.82 -1.11 23.90
C GLY A 111 5.18 0.34 23.57
N VAL A 112 5.43 0.66 22.29
CA VAL A 112 5.71 2.04 21.86
C VAL A 112 4.41 2.74 21.51
N ARG A 113 4.20 3.89 22.15
CA ARG A 113 3.03 4.75 21.93
C ARG A 113 3.29 5.64 20.71
N VAL A 114 2.44 5.54 19.69
CA VAL A 114 2.56 6.33 18.45
C VAL A 114 1.26 7.03 18.12
N SER A 115 1.33 8.22 17.53
CA SER A 115 0.15 8.90 16.99
C SER A 115 -0.15 8.41 15.58
N VAL A 116 -1.43 8.24 15.25
CA VAL A 116 -1.87 7.73 13.94
C VAL A 116 -3.01 8.56 13.37
N SER A 117 -3.17 8.50 12.04
CA SER A 117 -4.29 9.13 11.35
C SER A 117 -5.62 8.47 11.73
N GLY A 118 -6.73 9.18 11.50
CA GLY A 118 -8.07 8.64 11.71
C GLY A 118 -8.34 7.35 10.94
N SER A 119 -7.93 7.32 9.66
CA SER A 119 -7.99 6.12 8.82
C SER A 119 -7.24 4.94 9.46
N THR A 120 -5.99 5.14 9.90
CA THR A 120 -5.20 4.07 10.53
C THR A 120 -5.83 3.63 11.85
N GLY A 121 -6.31 4.54 12.67
CA GLY A 121 -7.00 4.15 13.88
C GLY A 121 -8.28 3.37 13.64
N SER A 122 -9.12 3.75 12.66
CA SER A 122 -10.31 2.99 12.26
C SER A 122 -9.95 1.56 11.84
N VAL A 123 -8.87 1.38 11.09
CA VAL A 123 -8.38 0.04 10.72
C VAL A 123 -7.94 -0.75 11.96
N LEU A 124 -7.22 -0.12 12.88
CA LEU A 124 -6.76 -0.78 14.10
C LEU A 124 -7.89 -1.09 15.07
N SER A 125 -8.94 -0.26 15.17
CA SER A 125 -10.06 -0.44 16.12
C SER A 125 -11.19 -1.31 15.59
N ASP A 126 -11.46 -1.27 14.28
CA ASP A 126 -12.69 -1.85 13.71
C ASP A 126 -12.42 -3.10 12.86
N SER A 127 -11.18 -3.57 12.84
CA SER A 127 -10.79 -4.83 12.18
C SER A 127 -10.42 -5.90 13.20
N TRP A 128 -9.98 -7.06 12.69
CA TRP A 128 -9.44 -8.15 13.52
C TRP A 128 -8.20 -7.75 14.33
N LEU A 129 -7.57 -6.59 14.02
CA LEU A 129 -6.41 -6.08 14.75
C LEU A 129 -6.75 -5.51 16.13
N ALA A 130 -8.02 -5.19 16.40
CA ALA A 130 -8.44 -4.50 17.62
C ALA A 130 -7.93 -5.13 18.93
N PRO A 131 -7.93 -6.46 19.11
CA PRO A 131 -7.46 -7.08 20.35
C PRO A 131 -5.95 -6.93 20.59
N PHE A 132 -5.17 -6.52 19.59
CA PHE A 132 -3.71 -6.47 19.62
C PHE A 132 -3.17 -5.05 19.84
N PHE A 133 -4.05 -4.05 19.94
CA PHE A 133 -3.68 -2.65 20.12
C PHE A 133 -4.45 -2.04 21.28
N ASN A 134 -3.74 -1.24 22.08
CA ASN A 134 -4.39 -0.29 22.99
C ASN A 134 -4.58 1.04 22.24
N ILE A 135 -5.81 1.57 22.23
CA ILE A 135 -6.18 2.78 21.48
C ILE A 135 -6.67 3.84 22.48
N GLU A 136 -5.96 4.97 22.52
CA GLU A 136 -6.26 6.11 23.37
C GLU A 136 -6.86 7.25 22.53
N LYS A 137 -8.12 7.60 22.80
CA LYS A 137 -8.77 8.74 22.14
C LYS A 137 -8.05 10.05 22.52
N PRO A 138 -7.94 11.01 21.58
CA PRO A 138 -7.29 12.29 21.86
C PRO A 138 -8.14 13.12 22.83
N GLY A 139 -7.49 13.78 23.81
CA GLY A 139 -8.13 14.76 24.70
C GLY A 139 -8.22 16.18 24.12
N SER A 140 -7.53 16.46 23.01
CA SER A 140 -7.48 17.74 22.30
C SER A 140 -7.14 17.52 20.81
N PRO A 141 -7.41 18.48 19.90
CA PRO A 141 -6.95 18.40 18.51
C PRO A 141 -5.44 18.24 18.47
N GLN A 142 -4.96 17.25 17.73
CA GLN A 142 -3.54 16.90 17.63
C GLN A 142 -3.01 17.19 16.22
N ASP A 143 -1.69 17.29 16.12
CA ASP A 143 -0.98 17.38 14.85
C ASP A 143 -1.45 16.27 13.90
N LYS A 144 -1.64 16.63 12.63
CA LYS A 144 -2.04 15.66 11.61
C LYS A 144 -0.95 14.61 11.47
N ALA A 145 -1.25 13.38 11.89
CA ALA A 145 -0.47 12.23 11.49
C ALA A 145 -0.43 12.15 9.95
N ALA A 146 0.68 11.65 9.41
CA ALA A 146 0.90 11.60 7.96
C ALA A 146 -0.19 10.78 7.25
N ASP A 147 -0.53 11.22 6.03
CA ASP A 147 -1.41 10.49 5.13
C ASP A 147 -0.75 9.18 4.66
N ILE A 148 -1.57 8.23 4.25
CA ILE A 148 -1.12 6.93 3.71
C ILE A 148 -0.54 7.15 2.30
N SER A 149 0.65 6.63 2.05
CA SER A 149 1.31 6.69 0.76
C SER A 149 0.55 5.87 -0.28
N SER A 150 0.12 6.52 -1.37
CA SER A 150 -0.42 5.81 -2.53
C SER A 150 0.68 5.03 -3.25
N ALA A 151 0.29 4.00 -4.02
CA ALA A 151 1.24 3.28 -4.84
C ALA A 151 1.97 4.19 -5.84
N GLU A 152 1.30 5.21 -6.38
CA GLU A 152 1.92 6.18 -7.29
C GLU A 152 3.09 6.92 -6.64
N THR A 153 2.91 7.39 -5.40
CA THR A 153 3.98 8.06 -4.65
C THR A 153 5.16 7.12 -4.40
N LEU A 154 4.89 5.87 -4.03
CA LEU A 154 5.93 4.87 -3.76
C LEU A 154 6.68 4.46 -5.03
N MET A 155 5.99 4.31 -6.17
CA MET A 155 6.62 4.03 -7.46
C MET A 155 7.61 5.14 -7.85
N LYS A 156 7.24 6.40 -7.66
CA LYS A 156 8.12 7.56 -7.94
C LYS A 156 9.36 7.56 -7.05
N ALA A 157 9.21 7.23 -5.76
CA ALA A 157 10.34 7.12 -4.83
C ALA A 157 11.32 6.01 -5.25
N THR A 158 10.82 4.85 -5.69
CA THR A 158 11.65 3.74 -6.17
C THR A 158 12.43 4.08 -7.44
N THR A 159 11.86 4.89 -8.34
CA THR A 159 12.56 5.33 -9.56
C THR A 159 13.63 6.40 -9.34
N GLY A 160 13.67 7.04 -8.16
CA GLY A 160 14.68 8.05 -7.80
C GLY A 160 15.96 7.47 -7.19
N CYS A 161 15.96 6.20 -6.79
CA CYS A 161 17.14 5.52 -6.30
C CYS A 161 17.94 4.95 -7.48
N SER A 162 18.64 5.83 -8.20
CA SER A 162 19.66 5.39 -9.15
C SER A 162 20.73 4.60 -8.38
N ALA A 163 21.14 3.47 -8.95
CA ALA A 163 22.11 2.54 -8.39
C ALA A 163 23.44 3.21 -8.02
N ASN A 164 23.52 3.80 -6.83
CA ASN A 164 24.72 4.19 -6.11
C ASN A 164 24.30 4.75 -4.74
N VAL A 165 24.01 3.87 -3.77
CA VAL A 165 24.40 3.97 -2.35
C VAL A 165 23.90 2.68 -1.69
N CYS A 166 24.75 1.66 -1.72
CA CYS A 166 24.84 0.60 -0.72
C CYS A 166 26.31 0.14 -0.73
N ARG A 167 27.10 0.71 0.19
CA ARG A 167 28.36 0.16 0.68
C ARG A 167 28.34 0.23 2.18
#